data_AF-J0ZEP3-F1
#
_entry.id   AF-J0ZEP3-F1
#
_cell.length_a   1.000
_cell.length_b   1.000
_cell.length_c   1.000
_cell.angle_alpha   90.00
_cell.angle_beta   90.00
_cell.angle_gamma   90.00
#
_symmetry.space_group_name_H-M   'P 1'
#
loop_
_entity.id
_entity.type
_entity.pdbx_description
1 polymer ?
#
loop_
_entity_poly.entity_id
_entity_poly.type
_entity_poly.pdbx_seq_one_letter_code
_entity_poly.pdbx_strand_id
1 'polypeptide(L)'
;MLLEKIITLVNNAKMGILKKILHRSLWLCVTFISLIWGDYAFSEGVEGRNHKQKQPTSFILKSQNHEKENFVSQTQLILHARLTKNSEEIMKGLVWRIYAPILGADNKLPLIATFEGGSARFDLDPGSYLVHVSFGHASVVQRVNLENGQRLTKNFTLDAGGVIFNATLLNGTINEKELRFTIYEDAKENDDTGVILSNVKPRSIVRLKAGQYHVASQYGSINAIVRSDIQVNAGKITEVSLEHQAAQIVLKLVRQEGGEALADTSWSITNDSGDIIYETVGAYVSLVLVEGDYIAIAKNKDQIYQRFFSVVSGHDEDVSVIADMKNIQRVDGSMD
;
A
#
# COMPACT_ATOMS: atom_id res chain seq x y z
N MET A 1 19.93 -11.90 -37.59
CA MET A 1 18.83 -12.53 -36.83
C MET A 1 18.47 -11.80 -35.53
N LEU A 2 19.45 -11.37 -34.69
CA LEU A 2 19.21 -10.52 -33.50
C LEU A 2 18.78 -9.08 -33.86
N LEU A 3 19.41 -8.50 -34.89
CA LEU A 3 19.15 -7.13 -35.36
C LEU A 3 17.71 -6.93 -35.88
N GLU A 4 17.20 -7.88 -36.68
CA GLU A 4 15.82 -7.83 -37.17
C GLU A 4 14.79 -7.90 -36.05
N LYS A 5 15.05 -8.73 -35.01
CA LYS A 5 14.18 -8.84 -33.84
C LYS A 5 14.11 -7.54 -33.04
N ILE A 6 15.23 -6.84 -32.86
CA ILE A 6 15.27 -5.56 -32.12
C ILE A 6 14.53 -4.45 -32.89
N ILE A 7 14.73 -4.38 -34.22
CA ILE A 7 14.04 -3.39 -35.07
C ILE A 7 12.53 -3.66 -35.11
N THR A 8 12.10 -4.92 -35.17
CA THR A 8 10.66 -5.26 -35.07
C THR A 8 10.10 -4.97 -33.68
N LEU A 9 10.87 -5.18 -32.60
CA LEU A 9 10.43 -4.90 -31.23
C LEU A 9 10.22 -3.39 -30.99
N VAL A 10 11.17 -2.55 -31.42
CA VAL A 10 11.11 -1.09 -31.26
C VAL A 10 9.95 -0.49 -32.06
N ASN A 11 9.71 -1.00 -33.27
CA ASN A 11 8.59 -0.55 -34.10
C ASN A 11 7.23 -0.99 -33.54
N ASN A 12 7.13 -2.20 -32.99
CA ASN A 12 5.91 -2.68 -32.32
C ASN A 12 5.64 -1.96 -30.99
N ALA A 13 6.69 -1.64 -30.21
CA ALA A 13 6.58 -0.88 -28.97
C ALA A 13 6.06 0.54 -29.24
N LYS A 14 6.61 1.22 -30.27
CA LYS A 14 6.18 2.56 -30.69
C LYS A 14 4.70 2.59 -31.11
N MET A 15 4.21 1.53 -31.75
CA MET A 15 2.81 1.40 -32.19
C MET A 15 1.85 1.05 -31.05
N GLY A 16 2.30 0.28 -30.05
CA GLY A 16 1.53 -0.01 -28.83
C GLY A 16 1.38 1.20 -27.90
N ILE A 17 2.43 2.02 -27.79
CA ILE A 17 2.42 3.27 -27.00
C ILE A 17 1.52 4.32 -27.66
N LEU A 18 1.56 4.46 -28.99
CA LEU A 18 0.66 5.36 -29.72
C LEU A 18 -0.82 4.97 -29.54
N LYS A 19 -1.14 3.67 -29.58
CA LYS A 19 -2.51 3.18 -29.33
C LYS A 19 -2.99 3.45 -27.90
N LYS A 20 -2.12 3.31 -26.89
CA LYS A 20 -2.46 3.60 -25.48
C LYS A 20 -2.68 5.09 -25.23
N ILE A 21 -1.93 5.97 -25.90
CA ILE A 21 -2.08 7.43 -25.80
C ILE A 21 -3.36 7.89 -26.50
N LEU A 22 -3.66 7.34 -27.68
CA LEU A 22 -4.89 7.65 -28.43
C LEU A 22 -6.16 7.16 -27.70
N HIS A 23 -6.09 6.04 -26.98
CA HIS A 23 -7.23 5.54 -26.21
C HIS A 23 -7.48 6.35 -24.93
N ARG A 24 -6.42 6.88 -24.29
CA ARG A 24 -6.53 7.75 -23.10
C ARG A 24 -7.07 9.15 -23.42
N SER A 25 -6.74 9.73 -24.58
CA SER A 25 -7.30 11.02 -25.00
C SER A 25 -8.79 10.92 -25.39
N LEU A 26 -9.21 9.78 -25.95
CA LEU A 26 -10.62 9.53 -26.27
C LEU A 26 -11.48 9.30 -25.01
N TRP A 27 -10.91 8.79 -23.91
CA TRP A 27 -11.63 8.58 -22.64
C TRP A 27 -11.79 9.87 -21.82
N LEU A 28 -10.82 10.79 -21.91
CA LEU A 28 -10.86 12.10 -21.24
C LEU A 28 -11.89 13.08 -21.85
N CYS A 29 -12.23 12.96 -23.13
CA CYS A 29 -13.28 13.77 -23.75
C CYS A 29 -14.70 13.33 -23.36
N VAL A 30 -14.89 12.06 -22.98
CA VAL A 30 -16.21 11.52 -22.56
C VAL A 30 -16.52 11.85 -21.09
N THR A 31 -15.52 12.13 -20.26
CA THR A 31 -15.71 12.46 -18.84
C THR A 31 -15.84 13.96 -18.54
N PHE A 32 -15.64 14.84 -19.52
CA PHE A 32 -15.70 16.31 -19.31
C PHE A 32 -17.02 16.96 -19.76
N ILE A 33 -17.98 16.18 -20.29
CA ILE A 33 -19.32 16.68 -20.67
C ILE A 33 -20.39 16.40 -19.58
N SER A 34 -20.04 15.74 -18.47
CA SER A 34 -21.02 15.29 -17.46
C SER A 34 -21.10 16.13 -16.19
N LEU A 35 -20.52 17.33 -16.14
CA LEU A 35 -20.51 18.19 -14.94
C LEU A 35 -20.94 19.63 -15.22
N ILE A 36 -22.02 19.81 -16.00
CA ILE A 36 -22.79 21.07 -16.02
C ILE A 36 -24.28 20.72 -16.20
N TRP A 37 -25.02 20.66 -15.08
CA TRP A 37 -26.50 20.72 -14.88
C TRP A 37 -26.82 19.95 -13.59
N GLY A 38 -27.60 20.39 -12.59
CA GLY A 38 -28.16 21.67 -12.13
C GLY A 38 -28.14 21.60 -10.58
N ASP A 39 -28.65 22.51 -9.77
CA ASP A 39 -29.48 23.68 -9.98
C ASP A 39 -29.25 24.68 -8.84
N TYR A 40 -29.42 25.94 -9.21
CA TYR A 40 -29.65 27.10 -8.37
C TYR A 40 -31.09 27.11 -7.83
N ALA A 41 -31.29 27.52 -6.56
CA ALA A 41 -32.36 28.41 -6.08
C ALA A 41 -32.16 28.62 -4.55
N PHE A 42 -31.79 29.81 -4.03
CA PHE A 42 -32.59 31.02 -3.78
C PHE A 42 -33.69 30.76 -2.71
N SER A 43 -33.90 31.49 -1.60
CA SER A 43 -33.61 32.87 -1.18
C SER A 43 -33.77 33.04 0.35
N GLU A 44 -33.19 34.13 0.89
CA GLU A 44 -33.56 34.98 2.05
C GLU A 44 -34.13 34.36 3.34
N GLY A 45 -33.75 34.73 4.56
CA GLY A 45 -33.11 35.94 5.07
C GLY A 45 -33.74 36.26 6.45
N VAL A 46 -33.01 37.05 7.25
CA VAL A 46 -33.43 37.77 8.47
C VAL A 46 -32.98 37.20 9.84
N GLU A 47 -32.19 38.08 10.44
CA GLU A 47 -31.54 38.24 11.74
C GLU A 47 -32.51 38.32 12.94
N GLY A 48 -32.08 37.94 14.16
CA GLY A 48 -32.82 38.31 15.38
C GLY A 48 -32.54 37.55 16.69
N ARG A 49 -31.71 38.17 17.53
CA ARG A 49 -31.36 37.91 18.94
C ARG A 49 -32.42 37.32 19.92
N ASN A 50 -31.93 36.43 20.80
CA ASN A 50 -32.10 36.31 22.26
C ASN A 50 -33.39 36.83 22.96
N HIS A 51 -34.11 35.95 23.68
CA HIS A 51 -34.19 35.86 25.16
C HIS A 51 -35.51 35.24 25.69
N LYS A 52 -35.35 34.50 26.82
CA LYS A 52 -36.31 34.25 27.91
C LYS A 52 -37.58 33.40 27.66
N GLN A 53 -37.45 32.13 28.04
CA GLN A 53 -38.13 31.50 29.18
C GLN A 53 -39.49 32.09 29.60
N LYS A 54 -40.58 31.37 29.27
CA LYS A 54 -41.86 31.37 29.99
C LYS A 54 -42.47 29.96 29.94
N GLN A 55 -42.68 29.35 31.12
CA GLN A 55 -43.66 28.28 31.31
C GLN A 55 -45.07 28.81 31.04
N PRO A 56 -45.99 27.90 30.68
CA PRO A 56 -47.22 27.83 31.46
C PRO A 56 -47.58 26.39 31.86
N THR A 57 -48.19 26.32 33.03
CA THR A 57 -48.75 25.14 33.69
C THR A 57 -50.06 24.69 33.04
N SER A 58 -50.43 23.42 33.32
CA SER A 58 -51.73 22.72 33.13
C SER A 58 -51.98 22.19 31.71
N PHE A 59 -52.43 20.95 31.50
CA PHE A 59 -53.45 20.17 32.20
C PHE A 59 -53.14 18.66 32.20
N ILE A 60 -53.57 17.97 33.26
CA ILE A 60 -53.66 16.51 33.35
C ILE A 60 -54.89 16.06 32.55
N LEU A 61 -54.69 15.17 31.58
CA LEU A 61 -55.71 14.18 31.20
C LEU A 61 -55.08 12.78 31.33
N LYS A 62 -55.58 12.02 32.32
CA LYS A 62 -55.34 10.58 32.44
C LYS A 62 -55.80 9.91 31.14
N SER A 63 -54.91 9.18 30.48
CA SER A 63 -55.29 7.95 29.80
C SER A 63 -54.28 6.88 30.18
N GLN A 64 -54.77 5.90 30.94
CA GLN A 64 -54.05 4.68 31.25
C GLN A 64 -54.04 3.83 29.98
N ASN A 65 -52.91 3.80 29.28
CA ASN A 65 -52.56 2.66 28.46
C ASN A 65 -51.47 1.90 29.20
N HIS A 66 -51.86 0.80 29.82
CA HIS A 66 -50.94 -0.28 30.19
C HIS A 66 -50.39 -0.88 28.89
N GLU A 67 -49.46 -0.20 28.24
CA GLU A 67 -48.45 -0.92 27.47
C GLU A 67 -47.51 -1.51 28.50
N LYS A 68 -47.47 -2.85 28.56
CA LYS A 68 -46.33 -3.55 29.13
C LYS A 68 -45.12 -3.00 28.39
N GLU A 69 -44.39 -2.08 29.01
CA GLU A 69 -42.96 -1.96 28.76
C GLU A 69 -42.40 -3.36 29.02
N ASN A 70 -42.26 -4.14 27.94
CA ASN A 70 -41.33 -5.24 27.92
C ASN A 70 -40.00 -4.58 28.22
N PHE A 71 -39.59 -4.55 29.49
CA PHE A 71 -38.21 -4.47 29.88
C PHE A 71 -37.55 -5.69 29.21
N VAL A 72 -37.20 -5.55 27.94
CA VAL A 72 -36.21 -6.41 27.30
C VAL A 72 -35.00 -6.21 28.19
N SER A 73 -34.71 -7.22 29.00
CA SER A 73 -33.57 -7.18 29.89
C SER A 73 -32.35 -7.18 28.99
N GLN A 74 -31.86 -5.98 28.68
CA GLN A 74 -30.72 -5.79 27.78
C GLN A 74 -29.58 -6.64 28.30
N THR A 75 -29.11 -7.53 27.44
CA THR A 75 -27.98 -8.40 27.77
C THR A 75 -26.72 -7.57 27.63
N GLN A 76 -25.75 -7.83 28.51
CA GLN A 76 -24.51 -7.07 28.53
C GLN A 76 -23.36 -7.97 28.09
N LEU A 77 -22.70 -7.62 27.00
CA LEU A 77 -21.50 -8.28 26.51
C LEU A 77 -20.27 -7.41 26.82
N ILE A 78 -19.34 -7.94 27.62
CA ILE A 78 -18.07 -7.30 27.95
C ILE A 78 -16.94 -8.07 27.29
N LEU A 79 -16.12 -7.37 26.52
CA LEU A 79 -15.08 -7.95 25.69
C LEU A 79 -13.71 -7.40 26.07
N HIS A 80 -12.77 -8.30 26.27
CA HIS A 80 -11.35 -7.99 26.50
C HIS A 80 -10.51 -8.73 25.48
N ALA A 81 -9.38 -8.15 25.07
CA ALA A 81 -8.41 -8.84 24.22
C ALA A 81 -7.00 -8.76 24.81
N ARG A 82 -6.22 -9.82 24.60
CA ARG A 82 -4.84 -9.99 25.04
C ARG A 82 -3.99 -10.47 23.87
N LEU A 83 -2.70 -10.11 23.88
CA LEU A 83 -1.75 -10.59 22.86
C LEU A 83 -1.50 -12.08 23.00
N THR A 84 -1.34 -12.55 24.26
CA THR A 84 -1.17 -13.96 24.61
C THR A 84 -2.07 -14.31 25.80
N LYS A 85 -2.23 -15.60 26.11
CA LYS A 85 -3.06 -16.06 27.24
C LYS A 85 -2.70 -15.39 28.57
N ASN A 86 -1.42 -15.09 28.78
CA ASN A 86 -0.88 -14.57 30.04
C ASN A 86 -0.48 -13.09 29.96
N SER A 87 -0.72 -12.40 28.84
CA SER A 87 -0.40 -10.97 28.74
C SER A 87 -1.46 -10.11 29.41
N GLU A 88 -1.11 -8.86 29.69
CA GLU A 88 -2.08 -7.83 30.04
C GLU A 88 -3.08 -7.58 28.89
N GLU A 89 -4.19 -6.94 29.25
CA GLU A 89 -5.21 -6.53 28.31
C GLU A 89 -4.74 -5.40 27.41
N ILE A 90 -5.12 -5.46 26.14
CA ILE A 90 -4.78 -4.43 25.16
C ILE A 90 -5.69 -3.23 25.39
N MET A 91 -5.09 -2.11 25.79
CA MET A 91 -5.84 -0.90 26.17
C MET A 91 -6.24 -0.01 24.98
N LYS A 92 -5.60 -0.17 23.81
CA LYS A 92 -5.83 0.69 22.64
C LYS A 92 -5.50 -0.01 21.32
N GLY A 93 -6.11 0.47 20.24
CA GLY A 93 -5.85 0.01 18.87
C GLY A 93 -6.61 -1.25 18.47
N LEU A 94 -7.52 -1.74 19.31
CA LEU A 94 -8.47 -2.78 18.94
C LEU A 94 -9.62 -2.17 18.16
N VAL A 95 -10.12 -2.93 17.19
CA VAL A 95 -11.40 -2.67 16.53
C VAL A 95 -12.30 -3.88 16.70
N TRP A 96 -13.40 -3.67 17.42
CA TRP A 96 -14.43 -4.66 17.69
C TRP A 96 -15.57 -4.48 16.70
N ARG A 97 -16.06 -5.57 16.13
CA ARG A 97 -17.23 -5.60 15.25
C ARG A 97 -18.14 -6.76 15.66
N ILE A 98 -19.41 -6.46 15.89
CA ILE A 98 -20.43 -7.43 16.24
C ILE A 98 -21.33 -7.63 15.03
N TYR A 99 -21.43 -8.86 14.55
CA TYR A 99 -22.24 -9.21 13.41
C TYR A 99 -23.40 -10.12 13.81
N ALA A 100 -24.53 -10.01 13.10
CA ALA A 100 -25.54 -11.06 13.10
C ALA A 100 -24.98 -12.32 12.44
N PRO A 101 -25.38 -13.53 12.87
CA PRO A 101 -24.79 -14.79 12.43
C PRO A 101 -25.38 -15.30 11.11
N ILE A 102 -26.41 -14.62 10.57
CA ILE A 102 -27.13 -14.97 9.35
C ILE A 102 -26.84 -13.88 8.31
N LEU A 103 -26.58 -14.29 7.07
CA LEU A 103 -26.35 -13.37 5.96
C LEU A 103 -27.61 -12.54 5.65
N GLY A 104 -27.40 -11.26 5.36
CA GLY A 104 -28.45 -10.37 4.86
C GLY A 104 -28.76 -10.58 3.39
N ALA A 105 -29.68 -9.76 2.86
CA ALA A 105 -30.08 -9.80 1.46
C ALA A 105 -28.93 -9.47 0.48
N ASP A 106 -27.88 -8.78 0.96
CA ASP A 106 -26.67 -8.45 0.23
C ASP A 106 -25.59 -9.56 0.27
N ASN A 107 -25.94 -10.72 0.84
CA ASN A 107 -25.04 -11.86 1.04
C ASN A 107 -23.82 -11.53 1.93
N LYS A 108 -23.93 -10.53 2.82
CA LYS A 108 -22.93 -10.18 3.84
C LYS A 108 -23.51 -10.37 5.24
N LEU A 109 -22.63 -10.51 6.23
CA LEU A 109 -23.05 -10.53 7.63
C LEU A 109 -23.46 -9.10 8.05
N PRO A 110 -24.70 -8.88 8.53
CA PRO A 110 -25.13 -7.57 9.01
C PRO A 110 -24.28 -7.10 10.20
N LEU A 111 -23.69 -5.91 10.10
CA LEU A 111 -22.97 -5.28 11.21
C LEU A 111 -23.96 -4.66 12.19
N ILE A 112 -23.92 -5.09 13.45
CA ILE A 112 -24.81 -4.65 14.53
C ILE A 112 -24.18 -3.51 15.32
N ALA A 113 -22.89 -3.64 15.66
CA ALA A 113 -22.18 -2.65 16.45
C ALA A 113 -20.68 -2.68 16.17
N THR A 114 -20.02 -1.53 16.39
CA THR A 114 -18.57 -1.39 16.27
C THR A 114 -18.02 -0.56 17.43
N PHE A 115 -16.79 -0.82 17.85
CA PHE A 115 -16.08 -0.03 18.84
C PHE A 115 -14.57 -0.02 18.56
N GLU A 116 -13.94 1.15 18.67
CA GLU A 116 -12.49 1.31 18.52
C GLU A 116 -11.87 1.74 19.85
N GLY A 117 -10.85 1.04 20.33
CA GLY A 117 -10.24 1.33 21.63
C GLY A 117 -9.54 0.13 22.26
N GLY A 118 -9.79 -0.08 23.55
CA GLY A 118 -9.36 -1.24 24.33
C GLY A 118 -10.52 -2.20 24.55
N SER A 119 -10.80 -2.56 25.80
CA SER A 119 -11.97 -3.36 26.17
C SER A 119 -13.28 -2.68 25.78
N ALA A 120 -14.27 -3.47 25.35
CA ALA A 120 -15.54 -2.97 24.83
C ALA A 120 -16.72 -3.49 25.66
N ARG A 121 -17.79 -2.70 25.71
CA ARG A 121 -19.08 -3.08 26.29
C ARG A 121 -20.17 -2.83 25.27
N PHE A 122 -21.01 -3.83 25.06
CA PHE A 122 -22.20 -3.74 24.21
C PHE A 122 -23.42 -4.17 25.01
N ASP A 123 -24.50 -3.40 24.91
CA ASP A 123 -25.82 -3.79 25.38
C ASP A 123 -26.61 -4.28 24.16
N LEU A 124 -26.96 -5.57 24.13
CA LEU A 124 -27.52 -6.27 22.97
C LEU A 124 -28.80 -7.02 23.36
N ASP A 125 -29.64 -7.29 22.37
CA ASP A 125 -30.77 -8.20 22.55
C ASP A 125 -30.28 -9.64 22.79
N PRO A 126 -31.09 -10.49 23.44
CA PRO A 126 -30.78 -11.91 23.56
C PRO A 126 -30.71 -12.55 22.17
N GLY A 127 -29.65 -13.33 21.91
CA GLY A 127 -29.43 -13.91 20.59
C GLY A 127 -28.02 -14.43 20.36
N SER A 128 -27.75 -14.89 19.15
CA SER A 128 -26.43 -15.34 18.70
C SER A 128 -25.75 -14.26 17.88
N TYR A 129 -24.44 -14.09 18.04
CA TYR A 129 -23.63 -13.07 17.41
C TYR A 129 -22.26 -13.62 17.00
N LEU A 130 -21.66 -13.01 15.97
CA LEU A 130 -20.24 -13.20 15.64
C LEU A 130 -19.46 -11.96 16.07
N VAL A 131 -18.52 -12.17 16.99
CA VAL A 131 -17.64 -11.12 17.50
C VAL A 131 -16.32 -11.21 16.76
N HIS A 132 -16.01 -10.19 15.98
CA HIS A 132 -14.71 -10.02 15.34
C HIS A 132 -13.90 -8.96 16.09
N VAL A 133 -12.66 -9.28 16.42
CA VAL A 133 -11.69 -8.33 16.99
C VAL A 133 -10.44 -8.31 16.14
N SER A 134 -9.95 -7.12 15.82
CA SER A 134 -8.69 -6.93 15.10
C SER A 134 -7.74 -5.99 15.85
N PHE A 135 -6.45 -6.32 15.81
CA PHE A 135 -5.34 -5.49 16.26
C PHE A 135 -4.31 -5.37 15.12
N GLY A 136 -4.47 -4.35 14.27
CA GLY A 136 -3.77 -4.30 12.99
C GLY A 136 -4.22 -5.47 12.09
N HIS A 137 -3.26 -6.29 11.65
CA HIS A 137 -3.53 -7.44 10.76
C HIS A 137 -3.72 -8.75 11.54
N ALA A 138 -3.63 -8.75 12.88
CA ALA A 138 -4.04 -9.88 13.69
C ALA A 138 -5.54 -9.79 14.00
N SER A 139 -6.31 -10.84 13.74
CA SER A 139 -7.74 -10.87 14.05
C SER A 139 -8.24 -12.24 14.50
N VAL A 140 -9.35 -12.23 15.24
CA VAL A 140 -10.06 -13.43 15.71
C VAL A 140 -11.56 -13.20 15.57
N VAL A 141 -12.28 -14.25 15.16
CA VAL A 141 -13.74 -14.30 15.15
C VAL A 141 -14.23 -15.38 16.11
N GLN A 142 -15.18 -15.05 16.98
CA GLN A 142 -15.82 -16.01 17.87
C GLN A 142 -17.34 -15.84 17.88
N ARG A 143 -18.07 -16.96 17.85
CA ARG A 143 -19.52 -16.96 18.08
C ARG A 143 -19.82 -16.82 19.57
N VAL A 144 -20.77 -15.95 19.90
CA VAL A 144 -21.27 -15.71 21.25
C VAL A 144 -22.79 -15.85 21.24
N ASN A 145 -23.34 -16.48 22.28
CA ASN A 145 -24.79 -16.55 22.50
C ASN A 145 -25.09 -15.82 23.81
N LEU A 146 -26.07 -14.92 23.77
CA LEU A 146 -26.53 -14.11 24.88
C LEU A 146 -27.93 -14.55 25.28
N GLU A 147 -28.08 -14.97 26.52
CA GLU A 147 -29.37 -15.31 27.13
C GLU A 147 -30.03 -14.06 27.72
N ASN A 148 -31.35 -14.09 27.91
CA ASN A 148 -32.09 -12.93 28.40
C ASN A 148 -31.57 -12.41 29.76
N GLY A 149 -31.29 -11.11 29.85
CA GLY A 149 -30.71 -10.47 31.04
C GLY A 149 -29.28 -10.92 31.41
N GLN A 150 -28.61 -11.70 30.55
CA GLN A 150 -27.27 -12.21 30.84
C GLN A 150 -26.23 -11.09 30.78
N ARG A 151 -25.31 -11.08 31.76
CA ARG A 151 -24.04 -10.37 31.69
C ARG A 151 -22.93 -11.35 31.37
N LEU A 152 -22.39 -11.30 30.15
CA LEU A 152 -21.37 -12.21 29.66
C LEU A 152 -20.04 -11.48 29.44
N THR A 153 -18.98 -11.98 30.05
CA THR A 153 -17.61 -11.51 29.80
C THR A 153 -16.86 -12.53 28.94
N LYS A 154 -16.18 -12.05 27.89
CA LYS A 154 -15.32 -12.87 27.02
C LYS A 154 -13.92 -12.26 26.89
N ASN A 155 -12.92 -13.14 26.95
CA ASN A 155 -11.52 -12.80 26.74
C ASN A 155 -11.05 -13.42 25.43
N PHE A 156 -10.46 -12.61 24.57
CA PHE A 156 -9.92 -12.99 23.28
C PHE A 156 -8.40 -13.02 23.35
N THR A 157 -7.79 -14.13 22.93
CA THR A 157 -6.34 -14.20 22.71
C THR A 157 -6.09 -14.02 21.23
N LEU A 158 -5.37 -12.98 20.84
CA LEU A 158 -5.12 -12.66 19.42
C LEU A 158 -3.91 -13.41 18.84
N ASP A 159 -3.05 -13.95 19.70
CA ASP A 159 -1.74 -14.48 19.34
C ASP A 159 -0.96 -13.48 18.47
N ALA A 160 -1.02 -12.19 18.80
CA ALA A 160 -0.47 -11.12 17.98
C ALA A 160 0.96 -10.75 18.40
N GLY A 161 1.83 -10.54 17.42
CA GLY A 161 3.17 -9.98 17.56
C GLY A 161 3.35 -8.71 16.74
N GLY A 162 4.50 -8.06 16.91
CA GLY A 162 4.94 -6.94 16.09
C GLY A 162 6.16 -7.31 15.26
N VAL A 163 6.29 -6.72 14.08
CA VAL A 163 7.53 -6.73 13.29
C VAL A 163 7.93 -5.31 12.94
N ILE A 164 9.23 -5.04 13.00
CA ILE A 164 9.84 -3.81 12.53
C ILE A 164 10.88 -4.19 11.48
N PHE A 165 10.75 -3.60 10.30
CA PHE A 165 11.68 -3.85 9.20
C PHE A 165 12.68 -2.72 9.06
N ASN A 166 13.92 -3.11 8.79
CA ASN A 166 15.03 -2.25 8.41
C ASN A 166 15.80 -2.94 7.28
N ALA A 167 16.72 -2.20 6.67
CA ALA A 167 17.66 -2.77 5.74
C ALA A 167 19.02 -2.07 5.84
N THR A 168 20.06 -2.76 5.39
CA THR A 168 21.44 -2.28 5.33
C THR A 168 21.97 -2.45 3.91
N LEU A 169 23.07 -1.78 3.61
CA LEU A 169 23.89 -2.07 2.44
C LEU A 169 25.17 -2.74 2.92
N LEU A 170 25.75 -3.62 2.09
CA LEU A 170 27.03 -4.28 2.41
C LEU A 170 28.12 -3.26 2.73
N ASN A 171 28.16 -2.16 1.96
CA ASN A 171 28.95 -0.97 2.23
C ASN A 171 28.05 0.27 2.14
N GLY A 172 28.38 1.37 2.80
CA GLY A 172 27.61 2.63 2.68
C GLY A 172 26.36 2.70 3.58
N THR A 173 25.42 3.59 3.25
CA THR A 173 24.20 3.85 4.03
C THR A 173 22.98 3.85 3.13
N ILE A 174 21.93 3.15 3.56
CA ILE A 174 20.70 3.05 2.77
C ILE A 174 19.88 4.35 2.84
N ASN A 175 19.33 4.76 1.70
CA ASN A 175 18.34 5.84 1.67
C ASN A 175 16.96 5.30 2.06
N GLU A 176 16.56 5.48 3.33
CA GLU A 176 15.27 5.00 3.86
C GLU A 176 14.03 5.49 3.08
N LYS A 177 14.13 6.61 2.35
CA LYS A 177 13.01 7.15 1.55
C LYS A 177 12.66 6.25 0.37
N GLU A 178 13.63 5.50 -0.13
CA GLU A 178 13.51 4.60 -1.27
C GLU A 178 13.26 3.13 -0.85
N LEU A 179 13.23 2.87 0.46
CA LEU A 179 13.08 1.53 0.99
C LEU A 179 11.62 1.20 1.28
N ARG A 180 11.13 0.07 0.79
CA ARG A 180 9.78 -0.45 1.05
C ARG A 180 9.81 -1.94 1.34
N PHE A 181 8.86 -2.40 2.14
CA PHE A 181 8.69 -3.82 2.41
C PHE A 181 7.27 -4.28 2.02
N THR A 182 7.19 -5.52 1.56
CA THR A 182 5.92 -6.22 1.30
C THR A 182 5.95 -7.56 2.03
N ILE A 183 4.86 -7.86 2.75
CA ILE A 183 4.69 -9.04 3.58
C ILE A 183 3.66 -9.96 2.91
N TYR A 184 3.99 -11.24 2.83
CA TYR A 184 3.19 -12.28 2.20
C TYR A 184 2.86 -13.39 3.21
N GLU A 185 1.70 -14.03 3.02
CA GLU A 185 1.24 -15.15 3.85
C GLU A 185 1.92 -16.49 3.51
N ASP A 186 2.25 -16.72 2.24
CA ASP A 186 2.84 -17.97 1.74
C ASP A 186 3.97 -17.69 0.73
N ALA A 187 4.87 -18.66 0.55
CA ALA A 187 6.12 -18.57 -0.20
C ALA A 187 5.93 -18.58 -1.71
N LYS A 188 4.69 -18.62 -2.22
CA LYS A 188 4.44 -18.86 -3.65
C LYS A 188 5.05 -17.74 -4.47
N GLU A 189 6.22 -18.03 -5.03
CA GLU A 189 6.95 -17.16 -5.93
C GLU A 189 6.05 -16.80 -7.13
N ASN A 190 5.97 -15.50 -7.40
CA ASN A 190 5.48 -14.92 -8.66
C ASN A 190 3.98 -14.75 -8.90
N ASP A 191 3.15 -14.65 -7.87
CA ASP A 191 1.81 -14.08 -8.09
C ASP A 191 1.48 -13.12 -6.94
N ASP A 192 0.87 -11.97 -7.24
CA ASP A 192 0.40 -11.00 -6.23
C ASP A 192 -0.63 -11.62 -5.25
N THR A 193 -0.96 -12.89 -5.44
CA THR A 193 -1.71 -13.75 -4.54
C THR A 193 -1.00 -13.90 -3.18
N GLY A 194 -1.68 -13.49 -2.11
CA GLY A 194 -1.20 -13.68 -0.73
C GLY A 194 -0.44 -12.50 -0.13
N VAL A 195 -0.44 -11.33 -0.79
CA VAL A 195 0.03 -10.07 -0.17
C VAL A 195 -0.84 -9.74 1.04
N ILE A 196 -0.24 -9.67 2.22
CA ILE A 196 -0.90 -9.21 3.45
C ILE A 196 -0.84 -7.69 3.52
N LEU A 197 0.35 -7.14 3.28
CA LEU A 197 0.59 -5.70 3.38
C LEU A 197 1.77 -5.31 2.49
N SER A 198 1.59 -4.27 1.68
CA SER A 198 2.61 -3.72 0.80
C SER A 198 2.99 -2.29 1.21
N ASN A 199 4.08 -1.78 0.62
CA ASN A 199 4.53 -0.40 0.79
C ASN A 199 4.79 -0.03 2.27
N VAL A 200 5.22 -1.00 3.07
CA VAL A 200 5.59 -0.78 4.48
C VAL A 200 6.86 0.04 4.54
N LYS A 201 6.86 1.11 5.35
CA LYS A 201 8.03 1.95 5.57
C LYS A 201 8.98 1.31 6.58
N PRO A 202 10.30 1.57 6.49
CA PRO A 202 11.24 1.14 7.53
C PRO A 202 10.84 1.69 8.90
N ARG A 203 11.28 1.01 9.96
CA ARG A 203 11.10 1.41 11.37
C ARG A 203 9.64 1.55 11.82
N SER A 204 8.69 1.06 11.02
CA SER A 204 7.27 1.07 11.35
C SER A 204 6.87 -0.27 11.97
N ILE A 205 6.06 -0.24 13.03
CA ILE A 205 5.55 -1.45 13.67
C ILE A 205 4.37 -1.98 12.87
N VAL A 206 4.52 -3.17 12.28
CA VAL A 206 3.41 -3.93 11.70
C VAL A 206 2.97 -4.99 12.70
N ARG A 207 1.68 -5.00 13.02
CA ARG A 207 1.07 -5.99 13.91
C ARG A 207 0.51 -7.12 13.09
N LEU A 208 0.96 -8.34 13.36
CA LEU A 208 0.59 -9.57 12.66
C LEU A 208 0.21 -10.64 13.67
N LYS A 209 -0.53 -11.65 13.21
CA LYS A 209 -0.70 -12.87 13.98
C LYS A 209 0.66 -13.58 14.09
N ALA A 210 0.88 -14.36 15.13
CA ALA A 210 2.06 -15.20 15.24
C ALA A 210 2.02 -16.26 14.15
N GLY A 211 3.16 -16.43 13.47
CA GLY A 211 3.24 -17.25 12.27
C GLY A 211 4.53 -16.99 11.50
N GLN A 212 4.72 -17.80 10.47
CA GLN A 212 5.77 -17.62 9.48
C GLN A 212 5.23 -16.76 8.35
N TYR A 213 6.08 -15.87 7.85
CA TYR A 213 5.74 -14.97 6.76
C TYR A 213 6.94 -14.84 5.82
N HIS A 214 6.67 -14.47 4.58
CA HIS A 214 7.70 -14.10 3.62
C HIS A 214 7.70 -12.59 3.47
N VAL A 215 8.88 -11.99 3.40
CA VAL A 215 9.03 -10.54 3.21
C VAL A 215 9.91 -10.28 2.00
N ALA A 216 9.50 -9.30 1.18
CA ALA A 216 10.34 -8.70 0.16
C ALA A 216 10.72 -7.28 0.61
N SER A 217 12.01 -6.99 0.67
CA SER A 217 12.57 -5.66 0.85
C SER A 217 12.97 -5.12 -0.52
N GLN A 218 12.37 -4.01 -0.93
CA GLN A 218 12.65 -3.33 -2.19
C GLN A 218 13.38 -2.02 -1.90
N TYR A 219 14.54 -1.82 -2.52
CA TYR A 219 15.31 -0.59 -2.46
C TYR A 219 15.27 0.11 -3.83
N GLY A 220 14.68 1.31 -3.87
CA GLY A 220 14.36 1.99 -5.12
C GLY A 220 13.18 1.34 -5.86
N SER A 221 13.15 1.46 -7.18
CA SER A 221 11.98 1.08 -7.99
C SER A 221 12.26 0.04 -9.08
N ILE A 222 13.50 -0.45 -9.18
CA ILE A 222 13.97 -1.27 -10.30
C ILE A 222 14.16 -2.73 -9.86
N ASN A 223 15.40 -3.18 -9.67
CA ASN A 223 15.75 -4.59 -9.52
C ASN A 223 16.31 -4.95 -8.13
N ALA A 224 16.55 -3.98 -7.24
CA ALA A 224 17.07 -4.24 -5.90
C ALA A 224 15.96 -4.74 -4.96
N ILE A 225 15.74 -6.06 -4.99
CA ILE A 225 14.76 -6.77 -4.18
C ILE A 225 15.43 -7.93 -3.46
N VAL A 226 15.32 -7.96 -2.14
CA VAL A 226 15.83 -9.03 -1.27
C VAL A 226 14.64 -9.70 -0.60
N ARG A 227 14.61 -11.04 -0.59
CA ARG A 227 13.53 -11.82 0.04
C ARG A 227 14.05 -12.60 1.24
N SER A 228 13.22 -12.75 2.25
CA SER A 228 13.55 -13.54 3.44
C SER A 228 12.30 -14.07 4.13
N ASP A 229 12.48 -15.12 4.91
CA ASP A 229 11.43 -15.70 5.74
C ASP A 229 11.58 -15.17 7.16
N ILE A 230 10.46 -14.84 7.79
CA ILE A 230 10.45 -14.29 9.14
C ILE A 230 9.49 -15.07 10.04
N GLN A 231 9.83 -15.16 11.31
CA GLN A 231 8.96 -15.70 12.35
C GLN A 231 8.44 -14.56 13.23
N VAL A 232 7.13 -14.36 13.22
CA VAL A 232 6.45 -13.48 14.16
C VAL A 232 6.05 -14.30 15.39
N ASN A 233 6.43 -13.81 16.57
CA ASN A 233 6.12 -14.44 17.85
C ASN A 233 5.08 -13.61 18.61
N ALA A 234 4.08 -14.28 19.19
CA ALA A 234 3.04 -13.60 19.95
C ALA A 234 3.62 -12.86 21.17
N GLY A 235 3.13 -11.66 21.43
CA GLY A 235 3.55 -10.83 22.55
C GLY A 235 4.94 -10.23 22.45
N LYS A 236 5.64 -10.40 21.32
CA LYS A 236 6.99 -9.86 21.08
C LYS A 236 7.01 -8.92 19.88
N ILE A 237 8.02 -8.05 19.85
CA ILE A 237 8.42 -7.32 18.65
C ILE A 237 9.65 -8.01 18.09
N THR A 238 9.58 -8.42 16.82
CA THR A 238 10.71 -8.95 16.06
C THR A 238 11.29 -7.83 15.20
N GLU A 239 12.58 -7.56 15.33
CA GLU A 239 13.29 -6.66 14.42
C GLU A 239 13.95 -7.49 13.30
N VAL A 240 13.73 -7.09 12.06
CA VAL A 240 14.24 -7.77 10.87
C VAL A 240 15.05 -6.77 10.05
N SER A 241 16.31 -7.09 9.80
CA SER A 241 17.18 -6.32 8.92
C SER A 241 17.54 -7.15 7.69
N LEU A 242 17.29 -6.62 6.50
CA LEU A 242 17.66 -7.26 5.23
C LEU A 242 18.84 -6.51 4.61
N GLU A 243 19.87 -7.23 4.17
CA GLU A 243 21.04 -6.64 3.52
C GLU A 243 20.84 -6.59 2.02
N HIS A 244 20.99 -5.40 1.43
CA HIS A 244 20.99 -5.15 -0.01
C HIS A 244 22.42 -5.03 -0.53
N GLN A 245 22.64 -5.48 -1.76
CA GLN A 245 23.84 -5.22 -2.53
C GLN A 245 23.47 -4.31 -3.70
N ALA A 246 23.47 -3.01 -3.46
CA ALA A 246 22.94 -2.02 -4.40
C ALA A 246 23.56 -0.64 -4.19
N ALA A 247 23.43 0.23 -5.19
CA ALA A 247 23.81 1.62 -5.08
C ALA A 247 22.89 2.53 -5.92
N GLN A 248 22.87 3.81 -5.56
CA GLN A 248 22.15 4.83 -6.31
C GLN A 248 23.02 5.31 -7.48
N ILE A 249 22.49 5.24 -8.69
CA ILE A 249 23.13 5.67 -9.91
C ILE A 249 22.36 6.86 -10.48
N VAL A 250 23.10 7.90 -10.87
CA VAL A 250 22.56 9.06 -11.59
C VAL A 250 23.12 9.06 -12.99
N LEU A 251 22.25 8.83 -13.98
CA LEU A 251 22.60 8.87 -15.39
C LEU A 251 22.40 10.27 -15.96
N LYS A 252 23.37 10.70 -16.78
CA LYS A 252 23.29 11.92 -17.59
C LYS A 252 24.02 11.75 -18.92
N LEU A 253 23.47 12.32 -19.99
CA LEU A 253 24.11 12.39 -21.30
C LEU A 253 24.71 13.77 -21.46
N VAL A 254 26.00 13.87 -21.73
CA VAL A 254 26.74 15.15 -21.77
C VAL A 254 27.53 15.28 -23.08
N ARG A 255 27.81 16.51 -23.50
CA ARG A 255 28.64 16.76 -24.70
C ARG A 255 30.12 16.49 -24.47
N GLN A 256 30.57 16.70 -23.25
CA GLN A 256 31.95 16.55 -22.79
C GLN A 256 31.93 16.20 -21.30
N GLU A 257 33.01 15.64 -20.79
CA GLU A 257 33.15 15.35 -19.37
C GLU A 257 32.90 16.60 -18.51
N GLY A 258 32.14 16.41 -17.42
CA GLY A 258 31.73 17.51 -16.53
C GLY A 258 30.71 18.49 -17.11
N GLY A 259 30.24 18.28 -18.34
CA GLY A 259 29.24 19.13 -18.98
C GLY A 259 27.82 18.98 -18.43
N GLU A 260 26.93 19.86 -18.89
CA GLU A 260 25.51 19.79 -18.56
C GLU A 260 24.79 18.64 -19.25
N ALA A 261 23.78 18.10 -18.58
CA ALA A 261 22.96 17.02 -19.10
C ALA A 261 22.07 17.50 -20.26
N LEU A 262 22.06 16.74 -21.35
CA LEU A 262 21.20 17.00 -22.49
C LEU A 262 19.75 16.63 -22.16
N ALA A 263 18.86 17.61 -22.29
CA ALA A 263 17.42 17.42 -22.19
C ALA A 263 16.88 16.48 -23.29
N ASP A 264 15.66 15.99 -23.10
CA ASP A 264 14.95 15.11 -24.03
C ASP A 264 15.73 13.83 -24.39
N THR A 265 16.50 13.32 -23.44
CA THR A 265 17.24 12.06 -23.59
C THR A 265 16.36 10.89 -23.15
N SER A 266 16.17 9.93 -24.05
CA SER A 266 15.53 8.64 -23.76
C SER A 266 16.60 7.66 -23.31
N TRP A 267 16.36 7.00 -22.18
CA TRP A 267 17.26 6.05 -21.56
C TRP A 267 16.68 4.65 -21.62
N SER A 268 17.54 3.69 -21.97
CA SER A 268 17.33 2.27 -21.75
C SER A 268 18.53 1.74 -20.98
N ILE A 269 18.29 1.09 -19.86
CA ILE A 269 19.32 0.41 -19.06
C ILE A 269 19.15 -1.08 -19.32
N THR A 270 20.24 -1.77 -19.63
CA THR A 270 20.25 -3.23 -19.78
C THR A 270 21.22 -3.86 -18.79
N ASN A 271 20.97 -5.12 -18.45
CA ASN A 271 21.99 -5.97 -17.85
C ASN A 271 23.08 -6.32 -18.88
N ASP A 272 24.11 -7.03 -18.43
CA ASP A 272 25.20 -7.58 -19.24
C ASP A 272 24.72 -8.51 -20.38
N SER A 273 23.58 -9.16 -20.20
CA SER A 273 22.94 -10.08 -21.14
C SER A 273 22.17 -9.35 -22.25
N GLY A 274 22.00 -8.03 -22.13
CA GLY A 274 21.30 -7.18 -23.08
C GLY A 274 19.78 -7.09 -22.86
N ASP A 275 19.26 -7.67 -21.78
CA ASP A 275 17.86 -7.54 -21.40
C ASP A 275 17.60 -6.15 -20.84
N ILE A 276 16.55 -5.49 -21.33
CA ILE A 276 16.13 -4.18 -20.85
C ILE A 276 15.52 -4.33 -19.46
N ILE A 277 16.12 -3.66 -18.47
CA ILE A 277 15.64 -3.65 -17.09
C ILE A 277 14.83 -2.40 -16.75
N TYR A 278 15.08 -1.29 -17.45
CA TYR A 278 14.41 -0.02 -17.22
C TYR A 278 14.49 0.91 -18.42
N GLU A 279 13.40 1.64 -18.69
CA GLU A 279 13.34 2.68 -19.71
C GLU A 279 12.70 3.94 -19.14
N THR A 280 13.24 5.10 -19.50
CA THR A 280 12.68 6.39 -19.07
C THR A 280 13.13 7.54 -19.98
N VAL A 281 12.66 8.75 -19.73
CA VAL A 281 13.06 9.97 -20.43
C VAL A 281 13.41 11.04 -19.40
N GLY A 282 14.56 11.68 -19.55
CA GLY A 282 15.01 12.73 -18.66
C GLY A 282 16.44 13.18 -18.92
N ALA A 283 16.75 14.42 -18.54
CA ALA A 283 18.13 14.93 -18.56
C ALA A 283 18.99 14.22 -17.50
N TYR A 284 18.43 14.08 -16.29
CA TYR A 284 18.98 13.29 -15.19
C TYR A 284 18.02 12.15 -14.87
N VAL A 285 18.57 10.96 -14.70
CA VAL A 285 17.81 9.79 -14.24
C VAL A 285 18.48 9.24 -13.00
N SER A 286 17.79 9.28 -11.87
CA SER A 286 18.26 8.65 -10.63
C SER A 286 17.55 7.34 -10.42
N LEU A 287 18.31 6.27 -10.17
CA LEU A 287 17.81 4.92 -10.01
C LEU A 287 18.68 4.16 -9.01
N VAL A 288 18.13 3.12 -8.40
CA VAL A 288 18.87 2.19 -7.54
C VAL A 288 18.98 0.87 -8.27
N LEU A 289 20.19 0.35 -8.39
CA LEU A 289 20.49 -0.91 -9.05
C LEU A 289 21.20 -1.86 -8.11
N VAL A 290 20.95 -3.16 -8.30
CA VAL A 290 21.75 -4.22 -7.69
C VAL A 290 23.19 -4.15 -8.20
N GLU A 291 24.14 -4.54 -7.38
CA GLU A 291 25.54 -4.74 -7.77
C GLU A 291 25.65 -5.64 -9.03
N GLY A 292 26.46 -5.20 -10.00
CA GLY A 292 26.60 -5.90 -11.28
C GLY A 292 26.98 -4.98 -12.43
N ASP A 293 27.07 -5.54 -13.63
CA ASP A 293 27.46 -4.84 -14.86
C ASP A 293 26.24 -4.48 -15.71
N TYR A 294 26.25 -3.25 -16.24
CA TYR A 294 25.13 -2.67 -16.97
C TYR A 294 25.59 -1.88 -18.19
N ILE A 295 24.64 -1.67 -19.10
CA ILE A 295 24.79 -0.79 -20.26
C ILE A 295 23.74 0.30 -20.18
N ALA A 296 24.20 1.55 -20.15
CA ALA A 296 23.34 2.71 -20.30
C ALA A 296 23.27 3.11 -21.77
N ILE A 297 22.08 3.03 -22.36
CA ILE A 297 21.80 3.43 -23.75
C ILE A 297 21.01 4.74 -23.70
N ALA A 298 21.62 5.80 -24.20
CA ALA A 298 21.04 7.14 -24.27
C ALA A 298 20.72 7.49 -25.72
N LYS A 299 19.45 7.73 -26.03
CA LYS A 299 19.01 8.27 -27.32
C LYS A 299 18.65 9.74 -27.17
N ASN A 300 19.31 10.59 -27.95
CA ASN A 300 18.99 12.00 -28.06
C ASN A 300 18.82 12.36 -29.54
N LYS A 301 17.62 12.82 -29.91
CA LYS A 301 17.22 13.00 -31.32
C LYS A 301 17.41 11.69 -32.11
N ASP A 302 18.22 11.70 -33.16
CA ASP A 302 18.48 10.55 -34.03
C ASP A 302 19.78 9.81 -33.68
N GLN A 303 20.47 10.21 -32.61
CA GLN A 303 21.73 9.61 -32.20
C GLN A 303 21.55 8.74 -30.96
N ILE A 304 22.22 7.59 -30.96
CA ILE A 304 22.23 6.63 -29.85
C ILE A 304 23.67 6.54 -29.35
N TYR A 305 23.82 6.65 -28.04
CA TYR A 305 25.10 6.54 -27.33
C TYR A 305 25.00 5.46 -26.28
N GLN A 306 26.09 4.74 -26.05
CA GLN A 306 26.15 3.69 -25.05
C GLN A 306 27.38 3.84 -24.13
N ARG A 307 27.22 3.45 -22.87
CA ARG A 307 28.31 3.35 -21.91
C ARG A 307 28.12 2.12 -21.03
N PHE A 308 29.17 1.32 -20.90
CA PHE A 308 29.27 0.27 -19.91
C PHE A 308 29.64 0.87 -18.55
N PHE A 309 29.02 0.38 -17.48
CA PHE A 309 29.34 0.75 -16.11
C PHE A 309 29.04 -0.41 -15.15
N SER A 310 29.72 -0.42 -14.01
CA SER A 310 29.53 -1.42 -12.96
C SER A 310 28.97 -0.73 -11.73
N VAL A 311 27.96 -1.33 -11.12
CA VAL A 311 27.38 -0.90 -9.86
C VAL A 311 28.09 -1.66 -8.75
N VAL A 312 28.63 -0.96 -7.77
CA VAL A 312 29.26 -1.56 -6.58
C VAL A 312 28.42 -1.20 -5.36
N SER A 313 28.06 -2.19 -4.53
CA SER A 313 27.19 -1.94 -3.38
C SER A 313 27.73 -0.82 -2.49
N GLY A 314 26.87 0.15 -2.16
CA GLY A 314 27.21 1.27 -1.28
C GLY A 314 27.96 2.44 -1.90
N HIS A 315 28.30 2.33 -3.18
CA HIS A 315 29.05 3.36 -3.90
C HIS A 315 28.15 4.06 -4.91
N ASP A 316 27.48 5.11 -4.47
CA ASP A 316 26.63 5.92 -5.34
C ASP A 316 27.48 6.61 -6.42
N GLU A 317 27.02 6.60 -7.67
CA GLU A 317 27.81 7.07 -8.81
C GLU A 317 27.00 7.91 -9.82
N ASP A 318 27.63 8.99 -10.28
CA ASP A 318 27.20 9.79 -11.43
C ASP A 318 27.78 9.22 -12.74
N VAL A 319 26.97 8.48 -13.49
CA VAL A 319 27.38 7.87 -14.76
C VAL A 319 27.07 8.82 -15.92
N SER A 320 28.13 9.35 -16.52
CA SER A 320 28.06 10.30 -17.64
C SER A 320 28.28 9.61 -18.98
N VAL A 321 27.26 9.54 -19.84
CA VAL A 321 27.42 9.10 -21.22
C VAL A 321 27.91 10.29 -22.04
N ILE A 322 29.02 10.15 -22.77
CA ILE A 322 29.56 11.23 -23.60
C ILE A 322 29.01 11.10 -25.02
N ALA A 323 28.41 12.17 -25.53
CA ALA A 323 27.91 12.31 -26.89
C ALA A 323 29.04 12.51 -27.91
N ASP A 324 30.00 11.58 -27.96
CA ASP A 324 31.11 11.55 -28.91
C ASP A 324 30.93 10.40 -29.92
N MET A 325 31.50 10.55 -31.12
CA MET A 325 31.45 9.60 -32.23
C MET A 325 31.98 8.21 -31.89
N LYS A 326 32.85 8.07 -30.88
CA LYS A 326 33.34 6.77 -30.40
C LYS A 326 32.25 5.94 -29.69
N ASN A 327 31.25 6.60 -29.12
CA ASN A 327 30.14 5.96 -28.43
C ASN A 327 28.88 5.82 -29.31
N ILE A 328 28.96 6.24 -30.58
CA ILE A 328 27.87 6.12 -31.55
C ILE A 328 27.91 4.73 -32.17
N GLN A 329 26.81 3.99 -32.05
CA GLN A 329 26.55 2.88 -32.97
C GLN A 329 25.97 3.47 -34.25
N ARG A 330 26.69 3.38 -35.38
CA ARG A 330 26.11 3.73 -36.68
C ARG A 330 25.04 2.69 -37.00
N VAL A 331 23.79 3.14 -37.07
CA VAL A 331 22.72 2.40 -37.73
C VAL A 331 22.97 2.57 -39.23
N ASP A 332 23.80 1.71 -39.81
CA ASP A 332 23.97 1.66 -41.27
C ASP A 332 22.66 1.11 -41.88
N GLY A 333 21.72 2.01 -42.14
CA GLY A 333 20.60 1.78 -43.02
C GLY A 333 21.09 1.80 -44.47
N SER A 334 21.60 0.66 -44.94
CA SER A 334 21.64 0.35 -46.37
C SER A 334 20.53 -0.66 -46.66
N MET A 335 19.36 -0.13 -47.01
CA MET A 335 18.41 -0.83 -47.87
C MET A 335 18.62 -0.23 -49.25
N ASP A 336 19.38 -0.94 -50.10
CA ASP A 336 19.25 -0.82 -51.56
C ASP A 336 17.99 -1.56 -52.02
#